data_AF-A0A2H0WM57-F1
#
_entry.id   AF-A0A2H0WM57-F1
#
_cell.length_a   1.000
_cell.length_b   1.000
_cell.length_c   1.000
_cell.angle_alpha   90.00
_cell.angle_beta   90.00
_cell.angle_gamma   90.00
#
_symmetry.space_group_name_H-M   'P 1'
#
loop_
_entity.id
_entity.type
_entity.pdbx_description
1 polymer ?
#
loop_
_entity_poly.entity_id
_entity_poly.type
_entity_poly.pdbx_seq_one_letter_code
_entity_poly.pdbx_strand_id
1 'polypeptide(L)' 'DEVVLDPFAGSGTTMKKARELGRNSVGFEIKKSLLPVIKKKLGFGDGQDDGQDSLLSDKNDTFELITRKQEKYGPIR' A
#
# COMPACT_ATOMS: atom_id res chain seq x y z
N ASP A 1 -19.89 5.37 -0.87
CA ASP A 1 -18.52 4.83 -0.79
C ASP A 1 -17.66 5.44 -1.87
N GLU A 2 -16.45 5.87 -1.51
CA GLU A 2 -15.46 6.46 -2.41
C GLU A 2 -14.15 5.67 -2.33
N VAL A 3 -13.37 5.65 -3.41
CA VAL A 3 -12.07 4.98 -3.48
C VAL A 3 -11.02 5.98 -3.94
N VAL A 4 -9.91 6.06 -3.21
CA VAL A 4 -8.75 6.89 -3.59
C VAL A 4 -7.84 6.10 -4.52
N LEU A 5 -7.61 6.60 -5.73
CA LEU A 5 -6.66 6.01 -6.69
C LEU A 5 -5.36 6.80 -6.71
N ASP A 6 -4.24 6.11 -6.52
CA ASP A 6 -2.90 6.64 -6.73
C ASP A 6 -2.16 5.84 -7.81
N PRO A 7 -2.03 6.34 -9.05
CA PRO A 7 -1.35 5.62 -10.12
C PRO A 7 0.19 5.54 -9.94
N PHE A 8 0.76 6.29 -8.98
CA PHE A 8 2.20 6.32 -8.68
C PHE A 8 2.42 6.32 -7.17
N ALA A 9 2.07 5.20 -6.53
CA ALA A 9 1.96 5.11 -5.08
C ALA A 9 3.27 5.45 -4.35
N GLY A 10 4.44 5.21 -4.95
CA GLY A 10 5.73 5.53 -4.36
C GLY A 10 5.89 4.86 -2.99
N SER A 11 6.08 5.65 -1.94
CA SER A 11 6.17 5.13 -0.57
C SER A 11 4.81 4.80 0.08
N GLY A 12 3.69 5.09 -0.58
CA GLY A 12 2.33 4.81 -0.08
C GLY A 12 1.70 5.92 0.78
N THR A 13 2.17 7.17 0.71
CA THR A 13 1.65 8.28 1.55
C THR A 13 0.17 8.56 1.30
N THR A 14 -0.28 8.57 0.04
CA THR A 14 -1.69 8.76 -0.32
C THR A 14 -2.56 7.66 0.28
N MET A 15 -2.11 6.41 0.19
CA MET A 15 -2.80 5.25 0.77
C MET A 15 -2.87 5.34 2.30
N LYS A 16 -1.77 5.75 2.97
CA LYS A 16 -1.77 5.98 4.43
C LYS A 16 -2.82 7.00 4.83
N LYS A 17 -2.87 8.15 4.14
CA LYS A 17 -3.84 9.21 4.43
C LYS A 17 -5.28 8.82 4.09
N ALA A 18 -5.50 8.04 3.03
CA ALA A 18 -6.82 7.47 2.75
C ALA A 18 -7.27 6.57 3.91
N ARG A 19 -6.39 5.67 4.37
CA ARG A 19 -6.62 4.75 5.48
C ARG A 19 -6.90 5.45 6.81
N GLU A 20 -6.07 6.43 7.20
CA GLU A 20 -6.29 7.27 8.39
C GLU A 20 -7.65 7.99 8.39
N LEU A 21 -8.19 8.26 7.20
CA LEU A 21 -9.49 8.92 7.01
C LEU A 21 -10.63 7.93 6.74
N GLY A 22 -10.41 6.63 6.99
CA GLY A 22 -11.43 5.58 6.84
C GLY A 22 -11.85 5.31 5.39
N ARG A 23 -10.98 5.58 4.42
CA ARG A 23 -11.27 5.41 2.98
C ARG A 23 -10.46 4.26 2.39
N ASN A 24 -11.11 3.53 1.48
CA ASN A 24 -10.45 2.54 0.63
C ASN A 24 -9.49 3.23 -0.35
N SER A 25 -8.39 2.56 -0.68
CA SER A 25 -7.43 3.07 -1.67
C SER A 25 -6.81 1.97 -2.52
N VAL A 26 -6.45 2.32 -3.76
CA VAL A 26 -5.72 1.47 -4.71
C VAL A 26 -4.49 2.23 -5.18
N GLY A 27 -3.32 1.61 -5.06
CA GLY A 27 -2.04 2.20 -5.45
C GLY A 27 -1.31 1.32 -6.47
N PHE A 28 -0.75 1.94 -7.51
CA PHE A 28 0.14 1.27 -8.46
C PHE A 28 1.58 1.68 -8.23
N GLU A 29 2.48 0.69 -8.12
CA GLU A 29 3.92 0.92 -8.01
C GLU A 29 4.69 -0.14 -8.79
N ILE A 30 5.65 0.29 -9.61
CA ILE A 30 6.46 -0.58 -10.45
C ILE A 30 7.71 -1.10 -9.70
N LYS A 31 8.21 -0.35 -8.73
CA LYS A 31 9.38 -0.67 -7.91
C LYS A 31 8.96 -1.60 -6.77
N LYS A 32 9.09 -2.90 -7.01
CA LYS A 32 8.88 -3.94 -5.97
C LYS A 32 9.71 -3.71 -4.70
N SER A 33 10.84 -3.01 -4.78
CA SER A 33 11.67 -2.65 -3.62
C SER A 33 10.97 -1.71 -2.63
N LEU A 34 9.90 -1.01 -3.03
CA LEU A 34 9.11 -0.16 -2.14
C LEU A 34 8.02 -0.92 -1.39
N LEU A 35 7.72 -2.17 -1.76
CA LEU A 35 6.67 -2.97 -1.12
C LEU A 35 6.85 -3.10 0.41
N PRO A 36 8.05 -3.38 0.96
CA PRO A 36 8.24 -3.42 2.41
C PRO A 36 7.96 -2.06 3.09
N VAL A 37 8.34 -0.96 2.43
CA VAL A 37 8.09 0.40 2.91
C VAL A 37 6.60 0.73 2.92
N ILE A 38 5.89 0.38 1.85
CA ILE A 38 4.44 0.55 1.74
C ILE A 38 3.72 -0.27 2.81
N LYS A 39 4.04 -1.56 2.94
CA LYS A 39 3.46 -2.45 3.97
C LYS A 39 3.64 -1.89 5.36
N LYS A 40 4.87 -1.48 5.71
CA LYS A 40 5.17 -0.87 7.00
C LYS A 40 4.39 0.42 7.24
N LYS A 41 4.38 1.33 6.25
CA LYS A 41 3.65 2.62 6.35
C LYS A 41 2.14 2.42 6.49
N LEU A 42 1.62 1.35 5.88
CA LEU A 42 0.24 0.92 5.99
C LEU A 42 0.05 -0.07 7.13
N GLY A 43 0.94 -0.25 8.12
CA GLY A 43 0.69 -1.15 9.26
C GLY A 43 0.45 -2.64 8.93
N PHE A 44 0.81 -3.11 7.73
CA PHE A 44 0.75 -4.50 7.29
C PHE A 44 2.15 -5.13 7.15
N GLY A 45 3.14 -4.58 7.87
CA GLY A 45 4.53 -5.06 7.86
C GLY A 45 4.73 -6.26 8.80
N ASP A 46 5.53 -7.22 8.36
CA ASP A 46 5.88 -8.40 9.16
C ASP A 46 6.96 -8.02 10.21
N GLY A 47 6.53 -7.63 11.42
CA GLY A 47 7.39 -7.63 12.62
C GLY A 47 8.48 -6.56 12.70
N GLN A 48 8.10 -5.37 13.16
CA GLN A 48 8.76 -4.57 14.22
C GLN A 48 8.01 -3.25 14.26
N ASP A 49 7.11 -3.14 15.24
CA ASP A 49 6.55 -1.87 15.68
C ASP A 49 7.72 -0.97 16.08
N ASP A 50 8.11 -0.05 15.20
CA ASP A 50 8.93 1.11 15.55
C ASP A 50 8.08 2.26 16.12
N GLY A 51 6.89 1.93 16.65
CA GLY A 51 6.01 2.86 17.35
C GLY A 51 5.21 3.80 16.44
N GLN A 52 5.00 3.45 15.17
CA GLN A 52 4.22 4.27 14.25
C GLN A 52 2.82 3.68 13.99
N ASP A 53 1.86 4.19 14.77
CA ASP A 53 0.40 4.08 14.66
C ASP A 53 -0.26 2.75 15.05
N SER A 54 -0.53 2.60 16.36
CA SER A 54 -1.58 1.71 16.91
C SER A 54 -3.01 2.06 16.43
N LEU A 55 -3.17 3.15 15.67
CA LEU A 55 -4.43 3.66 15.14
C LEU A 55 -4.98 2.86 13.95
N LEU A 56 -4.16 1.96 13.41
CA LEU A 56 -4.42 1.23 12.18
C LEU A 56 -4.60 -0.28 12.43
N SER A 57 -5.00 -0.67 13.63
CA SER A 57 -5.12 -2.07 14.05
C SER A 57 -6.53 -2.66 13.88
N ASP A 58 -7.35 -2.13 12.98
CA ASP A 58 -8.69 -2.69 12.73
C ASP A 58 -8.53 -4.12 12.18
N LYS A 59 -9.10 -5.09 12.91
CA LYS A 59 -9.02 -6.52 12.60
C LYS A 59 -9.79 -6.89 11.33
N ASN A 60 -10.69 -6.02 10.86
CA ASN A 60 -11.43 -6.20 9.62
C ASN A 60 -10.75 -5.53 8.42
N ASP A 61 -9.65 -4.80 8.64
CA ASP A 61 -8.92 -4.13 7.58
C ASP A 61 -8.05 -5.12 6.80
N THR A 62 -7.92 -4.88 5.50
CA THR A 62 -7.28 -5.84 4.58
C THR A 62 -6.31 -5.13 3.66
N PHE A 63 -5.26 -5.86 3.27
CA PHE A 63 -4.29 -5.43 2.29
C PHE A 63 -4.10 -6.53 1.25
N GLU A 64 -4.46 -6.23 0.01
CA GLU A 64 -4.27 -7.13 -1.13
C GLU A 64 -3.09 -6.67 -1.98
N LEU A 65 -2.21 -7.61 -2.31
CA LEU A 65 -1.09 -7.37 -3.23
C LEU A 65 -1.33 -8.10 -4.55
N ILE A 66 -1.62 -7.33 -5.60
CA ILE A 66 -1.73 -7.85 -6.96
C ILE A 66 -0.41 -7.59 -7.69
N THR A 67 0.25 -8.66 -8.16
CA THR A 67 1.49 -8.57 -8.94
C THR A 67 1.24 -9.00 -10.38
N ARG A 68 1.57 -8.14 -11.35
CA ARG A 68 1.55 -8.52 -12.77
C ARG A 68 2.66 -9.52 -13.06
N LYS A 69 2.31 -10.67 -13.65
CA LYS A 69 3.29 -11.65 -14.14
C LYS A 69 4.15 -11.01 -15.22
N GLN A 70 5.43 -11.40 -15.25
CA GLN A 70 6.34 -10.92 -16.28
C GLN A 70 6.05 -11.70 -17.56
N GLU A 71 5.45 -11.04 -18.54
CA GLU A 71 5.13 -11.59 -19.85
C GLU A 71 6.05 -11.00 -20.93
N LYS A 72 5.86 -11.41 -22.19
CA LYS A 72 6.65 -10.94 -23.35
C LYS A 72 6.80 -9.41 -23.40
N TYR A 73 5.80 -8.67 -22.92
CA TYR A 73 5.86 -7.21 -22.81
C TYR A 73 5.97 -6.76 -21.34
N GLY A 74 7.13 -6.18 -21.01
CA GLY A 74 7.42 -5.57 -19.72
C GLY A 74 6.75 -4.19 -19.54
N PRO A 75 7.02 -3.49 -18.43
CA PRO A 75 6.70 -2.07 -18.33
C PRO A 75 7.41 -1.31 -19.47
N ILE A 76 6.68 -0.42 -20.14
CA ILE A 76 7.24 0.49 -21.14
C ILE A 76 8.11 1.50 -20.37
N ARG A 77 9.38 1.62 -20.74
CA ARG A 77 10.33 2.54 -20.13
C ARG A 77 10.35 3.86 -20.88
#